data_AF-A0A8T1EV44-F1
#
_entry.id   AF-A0A8T1EV44-F1
#
_cell.length_a   1.000
_cell.length_b   1.000
_cell.length_c   1.000
_cell.angle_alpha   90.00
_cell.angle_beta   90.00
_cell.angle_gamma   90.00
#
_symmetry.space_group_name_H-M   'P 1'
#
loop_
_entity.id
_entity.type
_entity.pdbx_description
1 polymer ?
#
loop_
_entity_poly.entity_id
_entity_poly.type
_entity_poly.pdbx_seq_one_letter_code
_entity_poly.pdbx_strand_id
1 'polypeptide(L)'
;MRTRIPISIWRKQEVLRWIEEDGDGVPTRAIKHFSAKGWKLDGGSVRRWWRDREQLLAADPASRRRAGGGRRPLSGAMEKARYDEVVAKRLKKEKVTRAWIGQMARVIFACQGTTSASPDGFMASPHWITGFMRRYGLFLRRRTDLTTLSDDKLVDRAVSYMTFLQSAKPTMDLHRTILMDETAVYFEDARNQTVDIIGSRHVVVRSTGFRPCGLRRYSQ
;
A
#
# COMPACT_ATOMS: atom_id res chain seq x y z
N MET A 1 -20.80 -4.53 -26.58
CA MET A 1 -19.32 -4.37 -26.66
C MET A 1 -18.67 -5.75 -26.66
N ARG A 2 -17.87 -6.12 -27.68
CA ARG A 2 -17.14 -7.40 -27.68
C ARG A 2 -16.07 -7.37 -26.58
N THR A 3 -16.25 -8.17 -25.54
CA THR A 3 -15.27 -8.38 -24.48
C THR A 3 -14.01 -9.00 -25.09
N ARG A 4 -12.92 -8.23 -25.16
CA ARG A 4 -11.61 -8.76 -25.56
C ARG A 4 -11.10 -9.64 -24.42
N ILE A 5 -11.24 -10.95 -24.55
CA ILE A 5 -10.68 -11.91 -23.60
C ILE A 5 -9.15 -11.82 -23.69
N PRO A 6 -8.44 -11.49 -22.60
CA PRO A 6 -6.99 -11.41 -22.62
C PRO A 6 -6.38 -12.80 -22.83
N ILE A 7 -5.53 -12.93 -23.85
CA ILE A 7 -4.79 -14.16 -24.15
C ILE A 7 -3.59 -14.29 -23.18
N SER A 8 -3.48 -15.43 -22.50
CA SER A 8 -2.40 -15.73 -21.55
C SER A 8 -1.03 -15.81 -22.24
N ILE A 9 0.06 -15.67 -21.47
CA ILE A 9 1.43 -15.77 -22.00
C ILE A 9 1.69 -17.17 -22.53
N TRP A 10 1.32 -18.22 -21.78
CA TRP A 10 1.44 -19.61 -22.23
C TRP A 10 0.86 -19.84 -23.63
N ARG A 11 -0.36 -19.35 -23.91
CA ARG A 11 -0.97 -19.47 -25.26
C ARG A 11 -0.19 -18.72 -26.34
N LYS A 12 0.42 -17.59 -26.00
CA LYS A 12 1.27 -16.85 -26.94
C LYS A 12 2.56 -17.60 -27.22
N GLN A 13 3.15 -18.22 -26.21
CA GLN A 13 4.35 -19.06 -26.36
C GLN A 13 4.08 -20.28 -27.24
N GLU A 14 2.92 -20.92 -27.09
CA GLU A 14 2.51 -22.02 -27.98
C GLU A 14 2.46 -21.59 -29.45
N VAL A 15 1.88 -20.41 -29.74
CA VAL A 15 1.87 -19.87 -31.11
C VAL A 15 3.28 -19.55 -31.61
N LEU A 16 4.13 -18.98 -30.75
CA LEU A 16 5.50 -18.61 -31.12
C LEU A 16 6.36 -19.84 -31.42
N ARG A 17 6.29 -20.88 -30.58
CA ARG A 17 6.99 -22.16 -30.82
C ARG A 17 6.55 -22.80 -32.12
N TRP A 18 5.24 -22.82 -32.39
CA TRP A 18 4.73 -23.35 -33.66
C TRP A 18 5.24 -22.56 -34.88
N ILE A 19 5.35 -21.23 -34.78
CA ILE A 19 5.89 -20.41 -35.87
C ILE A 19 7.37 -20.74 -36.13
N GLU A 20 8.12 -21.05 -35.07
CA GLU A 20 9.55 -21.35 -35.12
C GLU A 20 9.85 -22.78 -35.63
N GLU A 21 9.06 -23.76 -35.19
CA GLU A 21 9.24 -25.18 -35.55
C GLU A 21 8.59 -25.56 -36.89
N ASP A 22 7.32 -25.19 -37.10
CA ASP A 22 6.50 -25.63 -38.25
C ASP A 22 6.19 -24.48 -39.24
N GLY A 23 6.37 -23.23 -38.80
CA GLY A 23 5.91 -22.04 -39.51
C GLY A 23 6.93 -21.40 -40.44
N ASP A 24 8.14 -21.96 -40.56
CA ASP A 24 9.30 -21.35 -41.24
C ASP A 24 9.59 -19.90 -40.79
N GLY A 25 9.24 -19.55 -39.54
CA GLY A 25 9.36 -18.18 -39.04
C GLY A 25 8.34 -17.19 -39.63
N VAL A 26 7.31 -17.67 -40.35
CA VAL A 26 6.28 -16.83 -40.99
C VAL A 26 5.02 -16.71 -40.12
N PRO A 27 4.76 -15.55 -39.48
CA PRO A 27 3.71 -15.44 -38.46
C PRO A 27 2.27 -15.56 -39.01
N THR A 28 2.07 -15.31 -40.31
CA THR A 28 0.75 -15.38 -40.93
C THR A 28 0.26 -16.82 -41.10
N ARG A 29 1.17 -17.80 -41.19
CA ARG A 29 0.81 -19.23 -41.29
C ARG A 29 0.13 -19.75 -40.04
N ALA A 30 0.49 -19.21 -38.87
CA ALA A 30 -0.10 -19.58 -37.58
C ALA A 30 -1.60 -19.26 -37.53
N ILE A 31 -2.04 -18.21 -38.23
CA ILE A 31 -3.46 -17.83 -38.25
C ILE A 31 -4.29 -18.95 -38.86
N LYS A 32 -3.85 -19.54 -39.97
CA LYS A 32 -4.56 -20.63 -40.65
C LYS A 32 -4.57 -21.90 -39.80
N HIS A 33 -3.42 -22.26 -39.22
CA HIS A 33 -3.29 -23.44 -38.37
C HIS A 33 -4.17 -23.36 -37.10
N PHE A 34 -4.08 -22.27 -36.34
CA PHE A 34 -4.86 -22.14 -35.10
C PHE A 34 -6.34 -21.85 -35.37
N SER A 35 -6.69 -21.24 -36.52
CA SER A 35 -8.08 -21.10 -36.95
C SER A 35 -8.73 -22.46 -37.25
N ALA A 36 -7.98 -23.42 -37.83
CA ALA A 36 -8.46 -24.78 -38.04
C ALA A 36 -8.72 -25.52 -36.72
N LYS A 37 -7.97 -25.19 -35.66
CA LYS A 37 -8.18 -25.67 -34.28
C LYS A 37 -9.26 -24.89 -33.50
N GLY A 38 -10.05 -24.05 -34.18
CA GLY A 38 -11.14 -23.27 -33.58
C GLY A 38 -10.69 -22.00 -32.83
N TRP A 39 -9.42 -21.62 -32.92
CA TRP A 39 -8.91 -20.41 -32.26
C TRP A 39 -8.71 -19.26 -33.24
N LYS A 40 -9.56 -18.24 -33.13
CA LYS A 40 -9.50 -17.05 -33.99
C LYS A 40 -8.41 -16.08 -33.52
N LEU A 41 -7.26 -16.12 -34.19
CA LEU A 41 -6.15 -15.20 -33.97
C LEU A 41 -6.26 -13.96 -34.86
N ASP A 42 -5.95 -12.80 -34.30
CA ASP A 42 -5.79 -11.56 -35.06
C ASP A 42 -4.36 -11.45 -35.62
N GLY A 43 -4.24 -11.29 -36.94
CA GLY A 43 -2.94 -11.23 -37.61
C GLY A 43 -2.06 -10.05 -37.17
N GLY A 44 -2.67 -8.92 -36.80
CA GLY A 44 -1.93 -7.79 -36.23
C GLY A 44 -1.28 -8.13 -34.89
N SER A 45 -2.01 -8.87 -34.05
CA SER A 45 -1.54 -9.35 -32.75
C SER A 45 -0.43 -10.39 -32.89
N VAL A 46 -0.57 -11.36 -33.80
CA VAL A 46 0.45 -12.41 -34.02
C VAL A 46 1.77 -11.80 -34.53
N ARG A 47 1.72 -10.85 -35.47
CA ARG A 47 2.92 -10.12 -35.92
C ARG A 47 3.60 -9.33 -34.80
N ARG A 48 2.81 -8.75 -33.89
CA ARG A 48 3.36 -8.06 -32.71
C ARG A 48 4.04 -9.04 -31.76
N TRP A 49 3.45 -10.21 -31.53
CA TRP A 49 4.08 -11.23 -30.69
C TRP A 49 5.37 -11.74 -31.29
N TRP A 50 5.44 -11.92 -32.61
CA TRP A 50 6.66 -12.34 -33.30
C TRP A 50 7.81 -11.33 -33.18
N ARG A 51 7.50 -10.03 -33.27
CA ARG A 51 8.50 -8.97 -33.02
C ARG A 51 9.03 -9.00 -31.59
N ASP A 52 8.18 -9.28 -30.62
CA ASP A 52 8.53 -9.33 -29.21
C ASP A 52 8.78 -10.77 -28.70
N ARG A 53 9.14 -11.70 -29.60
CA ARG A 53 9.13 -13.15 -29.31
C ARG A 53 10.08 -13.53 -28.18
N GLU A 54 11.27 -12.96 -28.15
CA GLU A 54 12.28 -13.20 -27.11
C GLU A 54 11.75 -12.84 -25.72
N GLN A 55 11.11 -11.68 -25.60
CA GLN A 55 10.51 -11.21 -24.34
C GLN A 55 9.29 -12.04 -23.92
N LEU A 56 8.56 -12.63 -24.87
CA LEU A 56 7.41 -13.49 -24.59
C LEU A 56 7.83 -14.91 -24.21
N LEU A 57 8.87 -15.44 -24.84
CA LEU A 57 9.42 -16.76 -24.54
C LEU A 57 10.15 -16.77 -23.19
N ALA A 58 10.86 -15.69 -22.85
CA ALA A 58 11.50 -15.52 -21.54
C ALA A 58 10.52 -15.22 -20.39
N ALA A 59 9.26 -14.88 -20.69
CA ALA A 59 8.26 -14.57 -19.67
C ALA A 59 7.69 -15.84 -19.02
N ASP A 60 7.28 -15.73 -17.75
CA ASP A 60 6.60 -16.82 -17.05
C ASP A 60 5.29 -17.22 -17.76
N PRO A 61 5.14 -18.50 -18.19
CA PRO A 61 3.93 -19.00 -18.85
C PRO A 61 2.67 -18.85 -18.01
N ALA A 62 2.78 -18.96 -16.67
CA ALA A 62 1.65 -18.84 -15.75
C ALA A 62 1.14 -17.39 -15.64
N SER A 63 1.96 -16.42 -16.03
CA SER A 63 1.57 -15.02 -15.97
C SER A 63 0.59 -14.63 -17.09
N ARG A 64 -0.39 -13.79 -16.74
CA ARG A 64 -1.34 -13.22 -17.71
C ARG A 64 -0.77 -12.01 -18.46
N ARG A 65 0.30 -11.38 -17.97
CA ARG A 65 0.88 -10.16 -18.53
C ARG A 65 2.41 -10.21 -18.47
N ARG A 66 3.06 -9.59 -19.45
CA ARG A 66 4.52 -9.40 -19.40
C ARG A 66 4.89 -8.59 -18.15
N ALA A 67 6.08 -8.83 -17.61
CA ALA A 67 6.66 -7.98 -16.59
C ALA A 67 6.65 -6.52 -17.08
N GLY A 68 6.19 -5.58 -16.25
CA GLY A 68 6.04 -4.17 -16.63
C GLY A 68 4.88 -3.86 -17.60
N GLY A 69 4.10 -4.84 -18.05
CA GLY A 69 2.93 -4.67 -18.93
C GLY A 69 1.67 -4.11 -18.24
N GLY A 70 1.83 -3.49 -17.07
CA GLY A 70 0.77 -2.84 -16.32
C GLY A 70 0.53 -1.40 -16.77
N ARG A 71 -0.52 -0.78 -16.21
CA ARG A 71 -0.73 0.66 -16.37
C ARG A 71 0.46 1.39 -15.75
N ARG A 72 1.16 2.18 -16.58
CA ARG A 72 2.27 3.01 -16.12
C ARG A 72 1.76 4.17 -15.24
N PRO A 73 2.53 4.64 -14.26
CA PRO A 73 2.27 5.87 -13.53
C PRO A 73 1.98 7.04 -14.47
N LEU A 74 1.12 7.97 -14.03
CA LEU A 74 0.86 9.21 -14.78
C LEU A 74 2.13 10.07 -14.87
N SER A 75 2.88 10.16 -13.77
CA SER A 75 4.21 10.77 -13.71
C SER A 75 5.07 10.00 -12.72
N GLY A 76 6.11 9.33 -13.21
CA GLY A 76 7.06 8.60 -12.37
C GLY A 76 7.90 9.52 -11.48
N ALA A 77 8.23 10.72 -11.98
CA ALA A 77 8.98 11.73 -11.23
C ALA A 77 8.17 12.26 -10.03
N MET A 78 6.90 12.58 -10.25
CA MET A 78 5.98 13.01 -9.19
C MET A 78 5.82 11.92 -8.12
N GLU A 79 5.62 10.66 -8.54
CA GLU A 79 5.49 9.53 -7.61
C GLU A 79 6.76 9.32 -6.78
N LYS A 80 7.94 9.45 -7.39
CA LYS A 80 9.22 9.35 -6.67
C LYS A 80 9.36 10.46 -5.62
N ALA A 81 9.13 11.72 -6.00
CA ALA A 81 9.18 12.85 -5.07
C ALA A 81 8.20 12.66 -3.90
N ARG A 82 6.99 12.14 -4.18
CA ARG A 82 6.01 11.84 -3.13
C ARG A 82 6.46 10.74 -2.19
N TYR A 83 7.12 9.70 -2.72
CA TYR A 83 7.68 8.62 -1.91
C TYR A 83 8.79 9.14 -0.98
N ASP A 84 9.70 9.97 -1.47
CA ASP A 84 10.79 10.55 -0.68
C ASP A 84 10.24 11.36 0.51
N GLU A 85 9.15 12.11 0.30
CA GLU A 85 8.48 12.87 1.36
C GLU A 85 7.79 11.97 2.41
N VAL A 86 7.20 10.85 1.98
CA VAL A 86 6.67 9.83 2.90
C VAL A 86 7.79 9.27 3.77
N VAL A 87 8.93 8.92 3.18
CA VAL A 87 10.10 8.41 3.92
C VAL A 87 10.61 9.46 4.91
N ALA A 88 10.75 10.71 4.48
CA ALA A 88 11.19 11.81 5.35
C ALA A 88 10.27 12.01 6.57
N LYS A 89 8.95 11.96 6.38
CA LYS A 89 7.98 12.00 7.49
C LYS A 89 8.11 10.81 8.43
N ARG A 90 8.29 9.62 7.88
CA ARG A 90 8.45 8.39 8.68
C ARG A 90 9.75 8.38 9.48
N LEU A 91 10.83 8.94 8.95
CA LEU A 91 12.07 9.18 9.71
C LEU A 91 11.85 10.09 10.92
N LYS A 92 11.00 11.12 10.77
CA LYS A 92 10.57 11.99 11.88
C LYS A 92 9.53 11.35 12.81
N LYS A 93 9.15 10.09 12.55
CA LYS A 93 8.07 9.36 13.25
C LYS A 93 6.73 10.09 13.19
N GLU A 94 6.49 10.88 12.15
CA GLU A 94 5.20 11.54 11.93
C GLU A 94 4.18 10.56 11.35
N LYS A 95 2.91 10.84 11.63
CA LYS A 95 1.80 10.07 11.07
C LYS A 95 1.64 10.39 9.58
N VAL A 96 1.54 9.35 8.76
CA VAL A 96 1.30 9.45 7.32
C VAL A 96 -0.04 8.78 7.02
N THR A 97 -1.02 9.54 6.53
CA THR A 97 -2.33 9.02 6.15
C THR A 97 -2.49 8.96 4.63
N ARG A 98 -3.37 8.07 4.14
CA ARG A 98 -3.71 7.98 2.71
C ARG A 98 -4.27 9.32 2.17
N ALA A 99 -5.06 10.02 2.97
CA ALA A 99 -5.60 11.33 2.62
C ALA A 99 -4.48 12.36 2.43
N TRP A 100 -3.51 12.38 3.36
CA TRP A 100 -2.34 13.25 3.24
C TRP A 100 -1.48 12.92 2.01
N ILE A 101 -1.33 11.62 1.66
CA ILE A 101 -0.67 11.19 0.41
C ILE A 101 -1.35 11.82 -0.80
N GLY A 102 -2.68 11.70 -0.89
CA GLY A 102 -3.46 12.25 -1.99
C GLY A 102 -3.39 13.79 -2.07
N GLN A 103 -3.55 14.48 -0.95
CA GLN A 103 -3.54 15.95 -0.91
C GLN A 103 -2.23 16.53 -1.41
N MET A 104 -1.08 16.09 -0.87
CA MET A 104 0.21 16.61 -1.32
C MET A 104 0.56 16.17 -2.73
N ALA A 105 0.12 14.99 -3.18
CA ALA A 105 0.34 14.59 -4.58
C ALA A 105 -0.37 15.55 -5.56
N ARG A 106 -1.54 16.09 -5.19
CA ARG A 106 -2.21 17.16 -5.97
C ARG A 106 -1.40 18.46 -5.96
N VAL A 107 -0.83 18.84 -4.81
CA VAL A 107 0.03 20.03 -4.70
C VAL A 107 1.26 19.91 -5.58
N ILE A 108 1.98 18.78 -5.50
CA ILE A 108 3.16 18.51 -6.34
C ILE A 108 2.78 18.57 -7.82
N PHE A 109 1.65 17.95 -8.19
CA PHE A 109 1.18 17.96 -9.57
C PHE A 109 0.84 19.38 -10.06
N ALA A 110 0.18 20.19 -9.24
CA ALA A 110 -0.12 21.59 -9.57
C ALA A 110 1.15 22.43 -9.74
N CYS A 111 2.15 22.25 -8.87
CA CYS A 111 3.44 22.95 -8.97
C CYS A 111 4.28 22.50 -10.17
N GLN A 112 4.10 21.27 -10.66
CA GLN A 112 4.88 20.73 -11.78
C GLN A 112 4.39 21.19 -13.16
N GLY A 113 3.26 21.93 -13.25
CA GLY A 113 2.88 22.71 -14.42
C GLY A 113 3.01 21.97 -15.76
N THR A 114 2.64 20.69 -15.85
CA THR A 114 2.75 19.97 -17.11
C THR A 114 1.60 20.40 -18.04
N THR A 115 1.90 21.27 -19.01
CA THR A 115 1.02 21.75 -20.10
C THR A 115 0.29 20.64 -20.86
N SER A 116 0.68 19.37 -20.71
CA SER A 116 0.21 18.24 -21.51
C SER A 116 -0.68 17.22 -20.77
N ALA A 117 -0.99 17.44 -19.49
CA ALA A 117 -1.86 16.52 -18.76
C ALA A 117 -3.32 16.95 -18.86
N SER A 118 -4.15 16.03 -19.36
CA SER A 118 -5.62 16.00 -19.48
C SER A 118 -6.41 17.22 -18.93
N PRO A 119 -7.47 17.68 -19.64
CA PRO A 119 -8.29 18.83 -19.22
C PRO A 119 -8.92 18.67 -17.82
N ASP A 120 -9.07 17.43 -17.35
CA ASP A 120 -9.33 17.09 -15.94
C ASP A 120 -8.01 16.92 -15.17
N GLY A 121 -7.71 17.85 -14.27
CA GLY A 121 -6.53 17.80 -13.41
C GLY A 121 -6.38 16.50 -12.61
N PHE A 122 -5.18 16.25 -12.09
CA PHE A 122 -4.90 15.06 -11.30
C PHE A 122 -5.71 15.01 -9.99
N MET A 123 -6.66 14.05 -9.90
CA MET A 123 -7.56 13.94 -8.75
C MET A 123 -7.03 13.10 -7.58
N ALA A 124 -5.84 12.49 -7.68
CA ALA A 124 -5.29 11.58 -6.66
C ALA A 124 -6.34 10.57 -6.11
N SER A 125 -7.01 9.84 -7.00
CA SER A 125 -8.12 8.95 -6.63
C SER A 125 -7.68 7.86 -5.64
N PRO A 126 -8.60 7.27 -4.85
CA PRO A 126 -8.28 6.18 -3.94
C PRO A 126 -7.60 4.99 -4.62
N HIS A 127 -7.96 4.72 -5.89
CA HIS A 127 -7.33 3.68 -6.70
C HIS A 127 -5.88 4.04 -7.05
N TRP A 128 -5.61 5.30 -7.39
CA TRP A 128 -4.24 5.76 -7.62
C TRP A 128 -3.38 5.61 -6.36
N ILE A 129 -3.91 6.00 -5.19
CA ILE A 129 -3.19 5.86 -3.90
C ILE A 129 -2.87 4.39 -3.61
N THR A 130 -3.83 3.48 -3.80
CA THR A 130 -3.59 2.03 -3.62
C THR A 130 -2.53 1.52 -4.60
N GLY A 131 -2.57 1.96 -5.85
CA GLY A 131 -1.57 1.62 -6.85
C GLY A 131 -0.18 2.14 -6.51
N PHE A 132 -0.09 3.39 -6.07
CA PHE A 132 1.15 4.03 -5.59
C PHE A 132 1.73 3.23 -4.42
N MET A 133 0.92 2.97 -3.39
CA MET A 133 1.36 2.18 -2.24
C MET A 133 1.87 0.78 -2.65
N ARG A 134 1.20 0.11 -3.58
CA ARG A 134 1.64 -1.20 -4.08
C ARG A 134 2.97 -1.13 -4.84
N ARG A 135 3.19 -0.09 -5.65
CA ARG A 135 4.43 0.09 -6.43
C ARG A 135 5.64 0.34 -5.55
N TYR A 136 5.46 1.10 -4.47
CA TYR A 136 6.55 1.50 -3.56
C TYR A 136 6.64 0.64 -2.29
N GLY A 137 5.88 -0.46 -2.20
CA GLY A 137 5.91 -1.35 -1.04
C GLY A 137 5.48 -0.67 0.27
N LEU A 138 4.45 0.19 0.21
CA LEU A 138 3.90 0.89 1.36
C LEU A 138 2.61 0.21 1.83
N PHE A 139 2.47 0.04 3.15
CA PHE A 139 1.31 -0.60 3.75
C PHE A 139 0.76 0.23 4.90
N LEU A 140 -0.54 0.08 5.15
CA LEU A 140 -1.16 0.66 6.32
C LEU A 140 -0.86 -0.24 7.53
N ARG A 141 -0.26 0.34 8.56
CA ARG A 141 0.22 -0.36 9.76
C ARG A 141 -0.37 0.27 11.00
N ARG A 142 -0.63 -0.55 12.02
CA ARG A 142 -1.06 -0.08 13.34
C ARG A 142 0.15 0.44 14.10
N ARG A 143 -0.01 1.57 14.80
CA ARG A 143 1.01 2.08 15.73
C ARG A 143 1.29 1.03 16.80
N THR A 144 2.56 0.80 17.09
CA THR A 144 3.00 0.01 18.24
C THR A 144 3.45 0.96 19.33
N ASP A 145 2.75 0.96 20.45
CA ASP A 145 3.13 1.74 21.63
C ASP A 145 4.22 0.99 22.39
N LEU A 146 5.47 1.34 22.11
CA LEU A 146 6.65 0.72 22.70
C LEU A 146 7.01 1.36 24.05
N THR A 147 5.99 1.61 24.88
CA THR A 147 6.15 2.24 26.20
C THR A 147 5.44 1.48 27.29
N THR A 148 5.52 0.16 27.25
CA THR A 148 5.46 -0.60 28.49
C THR A 148 6.74 -0.27 29.26
N LEU A 149 6.58 0.36 30.42
CA LEU A 149 7.60 0.35 31.47
C LEU A 149 8.13 -1.10 31.60
N SER A 150 9.41 -1.29 31.94
CA SER A 150 9.89 -2.64 32.24
C SER A 150 9.03 -3.25 33.34
N ASP A 151 8.84 -4.57 33.29
CA ASP A 151 7.97 -5.27 34.25
C ASP A 151 8.39 -4.94 35.70
N ASP A 152 9.69 -4.86 35.97
CA ASP A 152 10.22 -4.46 37.28
C ASP A 152 9.73 -3.07 37.72
N LYS A 153 9.73 -2.08 36.81
CA LYS A 153 9.25 -0.73 37.11
C LYS A 153 7.73 -0.65 37.24
N LEU A 154 6.99 -1.55 36.59
CA LEU A 154 5.55 -1.66 36.79
C LEU A 154 5.24 -2.24 38.17
N VAL A 155 5.93 -3.32 38.53
CA VAL A 155 5.76 -4.00 39.82
C VAL A 155 6.14 -3.06 40.96
N ASP A 156 7.27 -2.37 40.88
CA ASP A 156 7.74 -1.45 41.92
C ASP A 156 6.76 -0.29 42.16
N ARG A 157 6.22 0.29 41.09
CA ARG A 157 5.16 1.32 41.19
C ARG A 157 3.86 0.77 41.76
N ALA A 158 3.46 -0.43 41.35
CA ALA A 158 2.25 -1.06 41.85
C ALA A 158 2.35 -1.35 43.36
N VAL A 159 3.47 -1.90 43.81
CA VAL A 159 3.73 -2.16 45.23
C VAL A 159 3.74 -0.85 46.02
N SER A 160 4.50 0.15 45.56
CA SER A 160 4.56 1.48 46.21
C SER A 160 3.18 2.13 46.36
N TYR A 161 2.35 2.07 45.30
CA TYR A 161 1.00 2.61 45.32
C TYR A 161 0.07 1.83 46.26
N MET A 162 0.16 0.49 46.27
CA MET A 162 -0.64 -0.34 47.17
C MET A 162 -0.27 -0.11 48.64
N THR A 163 1.02 0.05 48.95
CA THR A 163 1.49 0.41 50.31
C THR A 163 0.95 1.78 50.73
N PHE A 164 0.99 2.77 49.84
CA PHE A 164 0.38 4.08 50.09
C PHE A 164 -1.13 3.97 50.36
N LEU A 165 -1.88 3.23 49.52
CA LEU A 165 -3.31 3.03 49.71
C LEU A 165 -3.64 2.34 51.05
N GLN A 166 -2.86 1.35 51.46
CA GLN A 166 -3.07 0.66 52.75
C GLN A 166 -2.95 1.63 53.93
N SER A 167 -2.02 2.58 53.87
CA SER A 167 -1.85 3.61 54.90
C SER A 167 -2.95 4.68 54.88
N ALA A 168 -3.48 5.01 53.71
CA ALA A 168 -4.48 6.07 53.51
C ALA A 168 -5.94 5.59 53.65
N LYS A 169 -6.19 4.28 53.45
CA LYS A 169 -7.53 3.68 53.47
C LYS A 169 -8.32 3.92 54.78
N PRO A 170 -7.72 3.89 55.99
CA PRO A 170 -8.47 4.11 57.23
C PRO A 170 -9.00 5.54 57.37
N THR A 171 -8.34 6.52 56.74
CA THR A 171 -8.65 7.95 56.80
C THR A 171 -9.46 8.45 55.60
N MET A 172 -9.62 7.64 54.55
CA MET A 172 -10.38 8.00 53.36
C MET A 172 -11.89 7.78 53.56
N ASP A 173 -12.68 8.84 53.45
CA ASP A 173 -14.13 8.77 53.37
C ASP A 173 -14.57 8.41 51.94
N LEU A 174 -15.04 7.18 51.76
CA LEU A 174 -15.54 6.65 50.49
C LEU A 174 -16.76 7.43 49.97
N HIS A 175 -17.58 8.01 50.85
CA HIS A 175 -18.76 8.78 50.43
C HIS A 175 -18.40 10.16 49.87
N ARG A 176 -17.20 10.67 50.16
CA ARG A 176 -16.68 11.94 49.64
C ARG A 176 -15.59 11.77 48.58
N THR A 177 -15.27 10.54 48.22
CA THR A 177 -14.25 10.24 47.21
C THR A 177 -14.88 10.22 45.82
N ILE A 178 -14.49 11.15 44.96
CA ILE A 178 -14.92 11.20 43.56
C ILE A 178 -13.78 10.66 42.69
N LEU A 179 -14.09 9.66 41.86
CA LEU A 179 -13.18 9.21 40.82
C LEU A 179 -13.28 10.17 39.64
N MET A 180 -12.17 10.84 39.33
CA MET A 180 -12.03 11.65 38.13
C MET A 180 -10.92 11.04 37.27
N ASP A 181 -11.24 10.63 36.05
CA ASP A 181 -10.23 10.30 35.05
C ASP A 181 -10.17 11.41 33.99
N GLU A 182 -8.96 11.88 33.69
CA GLU A 182 -8.76 12.78 32.57
C GLU A 182 -8.86 11.97 31.27
N THR A 183 -10.01 12.07 30.60
CA THR A 183 -10.13 11.58 29.23
C THR A 183 -9.59 12.63 28.27
N ALA A 184 -8.38 12.40 27.75
CA ALA A 184 -7.79 13.27 26.74
C ALA A 184 -8.66 13.26 25.45
N VAL A 185 -9.17 14.43 25.08
CA VAL A 185 -9.77 14.66 23.76
C VAL A 185 -8.65 15.09 22.82
N TYR A 186 -8.34 14.24 21.84
CA TYR A 186 -7.26 14.51 20.89
C TYR A 186 -7.74 15.48 19.81
N PHE A 187 -7.01 16.57 19.62
CA PHE A 187 -7.12 17.39 18.40
C PHE A 187 -6.54 16.68 17.16
N GLU A 188 -5.73 15.63 17.37
CA GLU A 188 -5.15 14.83 16.30
C GLU A 188 -6.07 13.71 15.81
N ASP A 189 -5.81 13.20 14.60
CA ASP A 189 -6.54 12.06 14.04
C ASP A 189 -6.37 10.82 14.93
N ALA A 190 -7.46 10.45 15.63
CA ALA A 190 -7.55 9.33 16.57
C ALA A 190 -7.28 7.95 15.96
N ARG A 191 -7.16 7.85 14.63
CA ARG A 191 -6.88 6.57 13.96
C ARG A 191 -5.47 6.08 14.31
N ASN A 192 -5.37 4.87 14.87
CA ASN A 192 -4.10 4.24 15.23
C ASN A 192 -3.33 3.66 14.02
N GLN A 193 -3.57 4.16 12.82
CA GLN A 193 -3.02 3.64 11.57
C GLN A 193 -2.14 4.68 10.88
N THR A 194 -0.99 4.25 10.36
CA THR A 194 -0.08 5.06 9.54
C THR A 194 0.43 4.24 8.37
N VAL A 195 0.79 4.90 7.28
CA VAL A 195 1.49 4.26 6.17
C VAL A 195 2.96 4.08 6.55
N ASP A 196 3.50 2.88 6.32
CA ASP A 196 4.90 2.55 6.56
C ASP A 196 5.43 1.54 5.53
N ILE A 197 6.74 1.38 5.48
CA ILE A 197 7.43 0.44 4.60
C ILE A 197 7.19 -1.00 5.08
N ILE A 198 7.09 -1.96 4.15
CA ILE A 198 7.02 -3.39 4.48
C ILE A 198 8.27 -3.82 5.25
N GLY A 199 8.08 -4.69 6.25
CA GLY A 199 9.19 -5.31 6.99
C GLY A 199 9.50 -4.66 8.33
N SER A 200 8.94 -3.49 8.62
CA SER A 200 9.10 -2.84 9.93
C SER A 200 8.42 -3.66 11.04
N ARG A 201 9.23 -4.15 12.00
CA ARG A 201 8.76 -4.88 13.20
C ARG A 201 7.92 -3.99 14.11
N HIS A 202 8.34 -2.74 14.29
CA HIS A 202 7.66 -1.76 15.13
C HIS A 202 7.40 -0.48 14.35
N VAL A 203 6.23 0.11 14.60
CA VAL A 203 5.77 1.33 13.94
C VAL A 203 5.53 2.37 15.01
N VAL A 204 6.56 3.18 15.25
CA VAL A 204 6.50 4.27 16.22
C VAL A 204 5.95 5.52 15.53
N VAL A 205 5.04 6.21 16.22
CA VAL A 205 4.54 7.53 15.83
C VAL A 205 4.74 8.46 17.02
N ARG A 206 5.38 9.60 16.80
CA ARG A 206 5.58 10.64 17.81
C ARG A 206 4.21 11.24 18.12
N SER A 207 3.73 11.09 19.35
CA SER A 207 2.58 11.86 19.86
C SER A 207 3.09 13.14 20.54
N THR A 208 2.26 14.18 20.56
CA THR A 208 2.49 15.49 21.19
C THR A 208 2.48 15.45 22.73
N GLY A 209 2.80 14.31 23.34
CA GLY A 209 3.05 14.21 24.79
C GLY A 209 1.90 13.67 25.63
N PHE A 210 0.65 13.71 25.14
CA PHE A 210 -0.48 13.10 25.87
C PHE A 210 -0.64 11.62 25.48
N ARG A 211 -0.49 10.75 26.48
CA ARG A 211 -0.66 9.30 26.34
C ARG A 211 -1.94 8.92 27.08
N PRO A 212 -2.89 8.22 26.43
CA PRO A 212 -3.94 7.57 27.17
C PRO A 212 -3.32 6.39 27.91
N CYS A 213 -3.35 6.43 29.24
CA CYS A 213 -3.21 5.21 30.03
C CYS A 213 -4.33 4.24 29.61
N GLY A 214 -3.99 2.95 29.55
CA GLY A 214 -4.66 1.98 28.70
C GLY A 214 -6.17 1.84 28.95
N LEU A 215 -6.96 1.97 27.89
CA LEU A 215 -8.31 1.46 27.81
C LEU A 215 -8.38 0.41 26.71
N ARG A 216 -8.25 -0.86 27.10
CA ARG A 216 -8.78 -1.97 26.30
C ARG A 216 -10.30 -1.84 26.36
N ARG A 217 -10.92 -1.43 25.26
CA ARG A 217 -12.38 -1.55 25.10
C ARG A 217 -12.71 -3.04 25.04
N TYR A 218 -13.33 -3.56 26.10
CA TYR A 218 -14.15 -4.76 25.97
C TYR A 218 -15.45 -4.34 25.26
N SER A 219 -15.75 -4.99 24.14
CA SER A 219 -17.06 -4.90 23.49
C SER A 219 -18.07 -5.68 24.32
N GLN A 220 -19.21 -5.06 24.64
CA GLN A 220 -20.45 -5.80 24.85
C GLN A 220 -21.02 -6.21 23.49
#